data_AF-A0A0E0MF35-F1
#
_entry.id   AF-A0A0E0MF35-F1
#
_cell.length_a   1.000
_cell.length_b   1.000
_cell.length_c   1.000
_cell.angle_alpha   90.00
_cell.angle_beta   90.00
_cell.angle_gamma   90.00
#
_symmetry.space_group_name_H-M   'P 1'
#
loop_
_entity.id
_entity.type
_entity.pdbx_description
1 polymer ?
#
loop_
_entity_poly.entity_id
_entity_poly.type
_entity_poly.pdbx_seq_one_letter_code
_entity_poly.pdbx_strand_id
1 'polypeptide(L)'
;MENCHGKGYSNPRSLICAKAMSKFNELFDEISAPHILHNKCIAVSPGPSDLSRRNILNEEVDLLQNPPPRPPIECIEYPHYLLYFWVNNNATHETLGVKKGTVNEWVRCHQGDLPYDEDIVNSIEYHRKVASQNYRTLVYSGDHDAVLPFLSTQAWVRSLSDHIVDDWRAWHLDGQSAGFTVTYGNNMTFATVKGGGHTVPEYQPERCFAMFSRWISNSSKLQAIHERLVVPAGKVLSRRRPSTI
;
A
#
# COMPACT_ATOMS: atom_id res chain seq x y z
N MET A 1 -25.68 -1.01 -7.49
CA MET A 1 -25.61 -2.35 -6.85
C MET A 1 -26.97 -2.94 -6.46
N GLU A 2 -28.03 -2.14 -6.28
CA GLU A 2 -29.40 -2.64 -6.01
C GLU A 2 -29.90 -3.64 -7.06
N ASN A 3 -29.58 -3.40 -8.34
CA ASN A 3 -29.91 -4.30 -9.46
C ASN A 3 -29.27 -5.70 -9.37
N CYS A 4 -28.29 -5.89 -8.47
CA CYS A 4 -27.62 -7.16 -8.21
C CYS A 4 -28.03 -7.77 -6.84
N HIS A 5 -28.93 -7.13 -6.09
CA HIS A 5 -29.40 -7.59 -4.77
C HIS A 5 -28.29 -8.04 -3.79
N GLY A 6 -27.11 -7.39 -3.85
CA GLY A 6 -25.99 -7.73 -2.98
C GLY A 6 -25.29 -9.06 -3.29
N LYS A 7 -25.62 -9.76 -4.40
CA LYS A 7 -25.09 -11.10 -4.72
C LYS A 7 -24.68 -11.21 -6.18
N GLY A 8 -23.66 -12.04 -6.43
CA GLY A 8 -23.31 -12.49 -7.79
C GLY A 8 -22.65 -11.43 -8.67
N TYR A 9 -21.81 -10.55 -8.11
CA TYR A 9 -21.05 -9.59 -8.90
C TYR A 9 -20.10 -10.26 -9.91
N SER A 10 -19.49 -11.39 -9.51
CA SER A 10 -18.61 -12.20 -10.36
C SER A 10 -19.38 -13.13 -11.32
N ASN A 11 -20.66 -13.40 -11.06
CA ASN A 11 -21.52 -14.22 -11.90
C ASN A 11 -22.96 -13.68 -11.86
N PRO A 12 -23.24 -12.59 -12.61
CA PRO A 12 -24.50 -11.87 -12.52
C PRO A 12 -25.65 -12.70 -13.08
N ARG A 13 -26.62 -13.04 -12.21
CA ARG A 13 -27.75 -13.91 -12.56
C ARG A 13 -28.86 -13.20 -13.35
N SER A 14 -28.94 -11.87 -13.28
CA SER A 14 -29.93 -11.08 -14.01
C SER A 14 -29.27 -10.27 -15.12
N LEU A 15 -29.97 -10.11 -16.24
CA LEU A 15 -29.50 -9.30 -17.36
C LEU A 15 -29.20 -7.85 -16.95
N ILE A 16 -29.98 -7.30 -16.03
CA ILE A 16 -29.81 -5.93 -15.52
C ILE A 16 -28.52 -5.83 -14.70
N CYS A 17 -28.25 -6.80 -13.82
CA CYS A 17 -27.00 -6.85 -13.08
C CYS A 17 -25.80 -7.06 -14.02
N ALA A 18 -25.91 -7.94 -15.00
CA ALA A 18 -24.84 -8.20 -15.96
C ALA A 18 -24.46 -6.95 -16.76
N LYS A 19 -25.46 -6.19 -17.24
CA LYS A 19 -25.23 -4.91 -17.92
C LYS A 19 -24.59 -3.87 -17.00
N ALA A 20 -25.06 -3.77 -15.76
CA ALA A 20 -24.49 -2.84 -14.78
C ALA A 20 -23.04 -3.19 -14.44
N MET A 21 -22.73 -4.47 -14.25
CA MET A 21 -21.37 -4.96 -13.98
C MET A 21 -20.46 -4.77 -15.18
N SER A 22 -20.94 -5.05 -16.39
CA SER A 22 -20.18 -4.79 -17.62
C SER A 22 -19.83 -3.31 -17.74
N LYS A 23 -20.78 -2.40 -17.50
CA LYS A 23 -20.50 -0.96 -17.57
C LYS A 23 -19.56 -0.48 -16.47
N PHE A 24 -19.71 -1.03 -15.26
CA PHE A 24 -18.79 -0.77 -14.17
C PHE A 24 -17.36 -1.19 -14.52
N ASN A 25 -17.16 -2.42 -15.01
CA ASN A 25 -15.84 -2.93 -15.37
C ASN A 25 -15.20 -2.10 -16.49
N GLU A 26 -15.97 -1.72 -17.52
CA GLU A 26 -15.48 -0.84 -18.60
C GLU A 26 -14.92 0.48 -18.04
N LEU A 27 -15.67 1.16 -17.17
CA LEU A 27 -15.24 2.42 -16.55
C LEU A 27 -14.10 2.22 -15.55
N PHE A 28 -14.12 1.11 -14.81
CA PHE A 28 -13.07 0.76 -13.86
C PHE A 28 -11.75 0.43 -14.55
N ASP A 29 -11.81 -0.14 -15.76
CA ASP A 29 -10.64 -0.39 -16.58
C ASP A 29 -10.02 0.89 -17.13
N GLU A 30 -10.69 2.05 -17.08
CA GLU A 30 -10.08 3.33 -17.47
C GLU A 30 -9.14 3.91 -16.39
N ILE A 31 -9.25 3.43 -15.14
CA ILE A 31 -8.49 3.96 -14.01
C ILE A 31 -7.37 3.02 -13.56
N SER A 32 -6.42 3.55 -12.79
CA SER A 32 -5.45 2.73 -12.06
C SER A 32 -6.10 2.16 -10.79
N ALA A 33 -6.45 0.88 -10.81
CA ALA A 33 -7.07 0.22 -9.65
C ALA A 33 -6.20 0.26 -8.37
N PRO A 34 -4.87 0.09 -8.43
CA PRO A 34 -4.02 0.20 -7.24
C PRO A 34 -3.98 1.61 -6.63
N HIS A 35 -4.27 2.65 -7.41
CA HIS A 35 -4.40 4.02 -6.91
C HIS A 35 -5.22 4.89 -7.87
N ILE A 36 -6.48 5.17 -7.52
CA ILE A 36 -7.46 5.76 -8.45
C ILE A 36 -7.12 7.16 -9.02
N LEU A 37 -6.21 7.91 -8.41
CA LEU A 37 -5.75 9.22 -8.92
C LEU A 37 -4.50 9.15 -9.81
N HIS A 38 -3.84 7.99 -9.91
CA HIS A 38 -2.64 7.84 -10.73
C HIS A 38 -3.00 7.41 -12.16
N ASN A 39 -2.11 7.72 -13.10
CA ASN A 39 -2.22 7.23 -14.46
C ASN A 39 -2.23 5.70 -14.48
N LYS A 40 -3.06 5.12 -15.35
CA LYS A 40 -3.03 3.67 -15.59
C LYS A 40 -1.73 3.30 -16.30
N CYS A 41 -0.93 2.45 -15.65
CA CYS A 41 0.35 1.99 -16.14
C CYS A 41 0.32 0.50 -16.46
N ILE A 42 1.22 0.08 -17.35
CA ILE A 42 1.36 -1.35 -17.68
C ILE A 42 1.95 -2.09 -16.49
N ALA A 43 1.45 -3.31 -16.23
CA ALA A 43 1.99 -4.15 -15.17
C ALA A 43 3.42 -4.60 -15.53
N VAL A 44 4.35 -4.39 -14.61
CA VAL A 44 5.77 -4.73 -14.80
C VAL A 44 6.08 -6.09 -14.18
N SER A 45 5.36 -7.11 -14.66
CA SER A 45 5.57 -8.52 -14.34
C SER A 45 5.96 -9.28 -15.61
N PRO A 46 6.65 -10.43 -15.50
CA PRO A 46 6.95 -11.24 -16.68
C PRO A 46 5.67 -11.60 -17.42
N GLY A 47 5.68 -11.35 -18.73
CA GLY A 47 4.61 -11.68 -19.67
C GLY A 47 5.21 -11.75 -21.07
N PRO A 48 4.48 -12.26 -22.09
CA PRO A 48 4.98 -12.31 -23.46
C PRO A 48 5.36 -10.89 -23.92
N SER A 49 6.67 -10.62 -24.02
CA SER A 49 7.21 -9.28 -24.27
C SER A 49 7.18 -8.94 -25.76
N ASP A 50 6.67 -7.75 -26.10
CA ASP A 50 6.93 -7.10 -27.39
C ASP A 50 8.29 -6.37 -27.32
N LEU A 51 9.27 -6.90 -28.03
CA LEU A 51 10.68 -6.55 -27.91
C LEU A 51 11.03 -5.26 -28.68
N SER A 52 10.71 -4.09 -28.14
CA SER A 52 11.38 -2.84 -28.56
C SER A 52 12.68 -2.67 -27.75
N ARG A 53 13.78 -3.23 -28.27
CA ARG A 53 15.12 -3.16 -27.67
C ARG A 53 15.77 -1.80 -27.98
N ARG A 54 16.20 -1.06 -26.97
CA ARG A 54 17.22 0.02 -27.12
C ARG A 54 18.48 -0.38 -26.35
N ASN A 55 19.61 -0.33 -27.05
CA ASN A 55 20.96 -0.81 -26.67
C ASN A 55 21.62 -0.07 -25.49
N ILE A 56 20.95 0.16 -24.37
CA ILE A 56 21.50 0.96 -23.26
C ILE A 56 22.10 0.10 -22.12
N LEU A 57 21.87 -1.22 -22.11
CA LEU A 57 22.41 -2.11 -21.09
C LEU A 57 23.12 -3.30 -21.77
N ASN A 58 24.41 -3.46 -21.46
CA ASN A 58 25.39 -4.37 -22.09
C ASN A 58 25.04 -5.88 -22.03
N GLU A 59 25.89 -6.68 -22.67
CA GLU A 59 25.96 -8.15 -22.85
C GLU A 59 25.38 -9.07 -21.74
N GLU A 60 25.28 -8.64 -20.48
CA GLU A 60 24.65 -9.44 -19.40
C GLU A 60 23.12 -9.57 -19.57
N VAL A 61 22.48 -8.66 -20.30
CA VAL A 61 21.03 -8.70 -20.57
C VAL A 61 20.65 -9.84 -21.52
N ASP A 62 21.58 -10.33 -22.35
CA ASP A 62 21.31 -11.39 -23.32
C ASP A 62 21.07 -12.77 -22.68
N LEU A 63 21.34 -12.93 -21.37
CA LEU A 63 21.06 -14.16 -20.61
C LEU A 63 19.68 -14.15 -19.92
N LEU A 64 19.00 -13.00 -19.87
CA LEU A 64 17.72 -12.84 -19.19
C LEU A 64 16.57 -13.27 -20.10
N GLN A 65 15.75 -14.22 -19.63
CA GLN A 65 14.72 -14.86 -20.46
C GLN A 65 13.34 -14.23 -20.27
N ASN A 66 13.14 -13.52 -19.17
CA ASN A 66 11.84 -13.03 -18.73
C ASN A 66 11.82 -11.52 -18.44
N PRO A 67 12.29 -10.65 -19.37
CA PRO A 67 12.29 -9.21 -19.14
C PRO A 67 10.84 -8.68 -19.06
N PRO A 68 10.51 -7.87 -18.04
CA PRO A 68 9.18 -7.26 -17.96
C PRO A 68 9.01 -6.19 -19.04
N PRO A 69 7.77 -5.87 -19.43
CA PRO A 69 7.51 -4.78 -20.38
C PRO A 69 7.97 -3.44 -19.78
N ARG A 70 8.50 -2.56 -20.63
CA ARG A 70 9.00 -1.25 -20.21
C ARG A 70 7.85 -0.25 -20.09
N PRO A 71 7.51 0.25 -18.89
CA PRO A 71 6.51 1.31 -18.75
C PRO A 71 7.09 2.68 -19.16
N PRO A 72 6.24 3.69 -19.41
CA PRO A 72 6.65 5.09 -19.45
C PRO A 72 7.44 5.49 -18.20
N ILE A 73 8.36 6.46 -18.31
CA ILE A 73 9.22 6.88 -17.19
C ILE A 73 8.40 7.53 -16.07
N GLU A 74 7.27 8.13 -16.43
CA GLU A 74 6.34 8.82 -15.53
C GLU A 74 5.48 7.84 -14.71
N CYS A 75 5.49 6.55 -15.05
CA CYS A 75 4.77 5.53 -14.30
C CYS A 75 5.45 5.20 -12.97
N ILE A 76 4.65 4.99 -11.93
CA ILE A 76 5.16 4.61 -10.60
C ILE A 76 5.82 3.22 -10.60
N GLU A 77 5.57 2.43 -11.64
CA GLU A 77 6.12 1.12 -11.93
C GLU A 77 7.43 1.18 -12.74
N TYR A 78 7.93 2.36 -13.11
CA TYR A 78 9.25 2.44 -13.76
C TYR A 78 10.42 1.97 -12.85
N PRO A 79 10.47 2.33 -11.55
CA PRO A 79 11.45 1.78 -10.61
C PRO A 79 11.41 0.26 -10.52
N HIS A 80 10.21 -0.29 -10.62
CA HIS A 80 9.96 -1.72 -10.73
C HIS A 80 10.64 -2.32 -11.98
N TYR A 81 10.55 -1.68 -13.14
CA TYR A 81 11.24 -2.14 -14.35
C TYR A 81 12.76 -2.15 -14.16
N LEU A 82 13.31 -1.12 -13.52
CA LEU A 82 14.74 -1.04 -13.22
C LEU A 82 15.18 -2.09 -12.18
N LEU A 83 14.34 -2.37 -11.18
CA LEU A 83 14.61 -3.36 -10.14
C LEU A 83 14.94 -4.73 -10.74
N TYR A 84 14.24 -5.14 -11.80
CA TYR A 84 14.50 -6.40 -12.48
C TYR A 84 15.96 -6.52 -12.95
N PHE A 85 16.50 -5.49 -13.61
CA PHE A 85 17.89 -5.50 -14.07
C PHE A 85 18.87 -5.38 -12.92
N TRP A 86 18.55 -4.56 -11.92
CA TRP A 86 19.41 -4.38 -10.76
C TRP A 86 19.55 -5.68 -9.97
N VAL A 87 18.47 -6.39 -9.67
CA VAL A 87 18.52 -7.65 -8.91
C VAL A 87 19.27 -8.72 -9.70
N ASN A 88 19.02 -8.85 -11.01
CA ASN A 88 19.63 -9.87 -11.85
C ASN A 88 21.10 -9.61 -12.24
N ASN A 89 21.67 -8.47 -11.87
CA ASN A 89 23.08 -8.21 -12.11
C ASN A 89 23.96 -9.13 -11.25
N ASN A 90 25.03 -9.70 -11.82
CA ASN A 90 25.89 -10.64 -11.09
C ASN A 90 26.56 -10.01 -9.86
N ALA A 91 26.95 -8.73 -9.94
CA ALA A 91 27.51 -8.03 -8.77
C ALA A 91 26.46 -7.85 -7.66
N THR A 92 25.19 -7.63 -8.01
CA THR A 92 24.09 -7.61 -7.04
C THR A 92 23.88 -8.98 -6.40
N HIS A 93 23.85 -10.06 -7.18
CA HIS A 93 23.78 -11.43 -6.65
C HIS A 93 24.94 -11.75 -5.70
N GLU A 94 26.18 -11.42 -6.08
CA GLU A 94 27.36 -11.64 -5.25
C GLU A 94 27.29 -10.82 -3.94
N THR A 95 26.88 -9.56 -4.02
CA THR A 95 26.75 -8.66 -2.86
C THR A 95 25.66 -9.10 -1.89
N LEU A 96 24.51 -9.57 -2.42
CA LEU A 96 23.41 -10.09 -1.61
C LEU A 96 23.67 -11.52 -1.10
N GLY A 97 24.79 -12.15 -1.49
CA GLY A 97 25.13 -13.51 -1.09
C GLY A 97 24.27 -14.59 -1.73
N VAL A 98 23.70 -14.33 -2.91
CA VAL A 98 22.95 -15.33 -3.68
C VAL A 98 23.93 -16.41 -4.15
N LYS A 99 23.70 -17.65 -3.71
CA LYS A 99 24.59 -18.77 -4.05
C LYS A 99 24.54 -19.04 -5.56
N LYS A 100 25.71 -19.07 -6.20
CA LYS A 100 25.82 -19.38 -7.63
C LYS A 100 25.14 -20.73 -7.93
N GLY A 101 24.28 -20.75 -8.95
CA GLY A 101 23.54 -21.93 -9.39
C GLY A 101 22.24 -22.23 -8.63
N THR A 102 21.81 -21.43 -7.65
CA THR A 102 20.51 -21.63 -6.97
C THR A 102 19.38 -20.82 -7.58
N VAL A 103 19.68 -19.62 -8.07
CA VAL A 103 18.72 -18.74 -8.74
C VAL A 103 19.38 -18.26 -10.03
N ASN A 104 18.80 -18.65 -11.15
CA ASN A 104 19.30 -18.26 -12.48
C ASN A 104 18.80 -16.87 -12.87
N GLU A 105 17.52 -16.60 -12.59
CA GLU A 105 16.85 -15.35 -12.92
C GLU A 105 15.81 -15.05 -11.83
N TRP A 106 15.82 -13.83 -11.33
CA TRP A 106 14.82 -13.28 -10.45
C TRP A 106 13.71 -12.63 -11.26
N VAL A 107 12.46 -12.94 -10.90
CA VAL A 107 11.26 -12.30 -11.42
C VAL A 107 10.45 -11.73 -10.25
N ARG A 108 9.76 -10.60 -10.44
CA ARG A 108 9.00 -9.97 -9.35
C ARG A 108 7.82 -10.83 -8.90
N CYS A 109 7.02 -11.28 -9.86
CA CYS A 109 5.80 -12.03 -9.61
C CYS A 109 5.79 -13.26 -10.49
N HIS A 110 5.79 -14.42 -9.84
CA HIS A 110 5.50 -15.71 -10.44
C HIS A 110 4.01 -15.78 -10.79
N GLN A 111 3.67 -16.12 -12.03
CA GLN A 111 2.29 -16.14 -12.54
C GLN A 111 1.93 -17.55 -13.00
N GLY A 112 1.36 -18.34 -12.08
CA GLY A 112 0.85 -19.68 -12.37
C GLY A 112 1.91 -20.78 -12.51
N ASP A 113 3.18 -20.46 -12.23
CA ASP A 113 4.31 -21.40 -12.25
C ASP A 113 4.71 -21.91 -10.85
N LEU A 114 4.05 -21.41 -9.80
CA LEU A 114 4.15 -21.94 -8.45
C LEU A 114 2.96 -22.87 -8.15
N PRO A 115 3.19 -24.01 -7.45
CA PRO A 115 2.11 -24.89 -7.02
C PRO A 115 1.35 -24.22 -5.87
N TYR A 116 0.30 -23.48 -6.20
CA TYR A 116 -0.55 -22.79 -5.25
C TYR A 116 -2.02 -23.10 -5.53
N ASP A 117 -2.67 -23.79 -4.58
CA ASP A 117 -4.09 -24.10 -4.64
C ASP A 117 -4.87 -23.09 -3.79
N GLU A 118 -5.92 -22.49 -4.35
CA GLU A 118 -6.83 -21.59 -3.63
C GLU A 118 -7.87 -22.38 -2.82
N ASP A 119 -7.41 -23.06 -1.76
CA ASP A 119 -8.24 -23.95 -0.94
C ASP A 119 -8.91 -23.27 0.27
N ILE A 120 -8.44 -22.08 0.66
CA ILE A 120 -9.03 -21.26 1.73
C ILE A 120 -9.92 -20.16 1.13
N VAL A 121 -11.23 -20.40 1.13
CA VAL A 121 -12.22 -19.43 0.61
C VAL A 121 -12.44 -18.23 1.54
N ASN A 122 -12.23 -18.41 2.85
CA ASN A 122 -12.50 -17.37 3.83
C ASN A 122 -11.59 -17.51 5.07
N SER A 123 -10.85 -16.44 5.39
CA SER A 123 -9.93 -16.39 6.53
C SER A 123 -10.54 -15.82 7.82
N ILE A 124 -11.78 -15.35 7.81
CA ILE A 124 -12.43 -14.69 8.95
C ILE A 124 -12.45 -15.56 10.20
N GLU A 125 -12.73 -16.86 10.07
CA GLU A 125 -12.74 -17.76 11.24
C GLU A 125 -11.37 -17.86 11.90
N TYR A 126 -10.30 -17.95 11.10
CA TYR A 126 -8.92 -17.96 11.60
C TYR A 126 -8.55 -16.62 12.23
N HIS A 127 -8.92 -15.52 11.59
CA HIS A 127 -8.67 -14.17 12.12
C HIS A 127 -9.39 -13.92 13.44
N ARG A 128 -10.62 -14.46 13.65
CA ARG A 128 -11.30 -14.40 14.95
C ARG A 128 -10.53 -15.11 16.05
N LYS A 129 -9.96 -16.29 15.76
CA LYS A 129 -9.15 -17.07 16.72
C LYS A 129 -7.88 -16.32 17.14
N VAL A 130 -7.28 -15.53 16.24
CA VAL A 130 -6.11 -14.70 16.55
C VAL A 130 -6.54 -13.43 17.28
N ALA A 131 -7.62 -12.79 16.85
CA ALA A 131 -8.15 -11.58 17.45
C ALA A 131 -8.58 -11.77 18.91
N SER A 132 -9.02 -12.98 19.29
CA SER A 132 -9.37 -13.31 20.69
C SER A 132 -8.16 -13.45 21.62
N GLN A 133 -6.94 -13.52 21.09
CA GLN A 133 -5.70 -13.62 21.88
C GLN A 133 -5.17 -12.26 22.37
N ASN A 134 -5.87 -11.17 22.04
CA ASN A 134 -5.57 -9.81 22.49
C ASN A 134 -4.16 -9.29 22.10
N TYR A 135 -3.60 -9.81 21.01
CA TYR A 135 -2.38 -9.26 20.43
C TYR A 135 -2.62 -7.84 19.92
N ARG A 136 -1.66 -6.97 20.21
CA ARG A 136 -1.67 -5.63 19.64
C ARG A 136 -1.55 -5.70 18.13
N THR A 137 -2.61 -5.29 17.44
CA THR A 137 -2.73 -5.46 15.99
C THR A 137 -2.95 -4.11 15.31
N LEU A 138 -2.22 -3.86 14.23
CA LEU A 138 -2.47 -2.73 13.33
C LEU A 138 -2.91 -3.28 11.98
N VAL A 139 -4.09 -2.84 11.54
CA VAL A 139 -4.57 -3.02 10.17
C VAL A 139 -4.59 -1.65 9.51
N TYR A 140 -4.08 -1.53 8.30
CA TYR A 140 -4.12 -0.27 7.58
C TYR A 140 -4.43 -0.44 6.10
N SER A 141 -4.98 0.61 5.50
CA SER A 141 -5.31 0.65 4.07
C SER A 141 -5.06 2.04 3.49
N GLY A 142 -4.62 2.10 2.24
CA GLY A 142 -4.67 3.32 1.45
C GLY A 142 -6.12 3.66 1.12
N ASP A 143 -6.54 4.91 1.26
CA ASP A 143 -7.93 5.32 0.97
C ASP A 143 -8.22 5.53 -0.52
N HIS A 144 -7.21 5.38 -1.39
CA HIS A 144 -7.32 5.42 -2.85
C HIS A 144 -7.07 4.06 -3.52
N ASP A 145 -6.92 2.99 -2.74
CA ASP A 145 -6.88 1.62 -3.26
C ASP A 145 -8.29 1.18 -3.68
N ALA A 146 -8.45 0.78 -4.94
CA ALA A 146 -9.68 0.18 -5.43
C ALA A 146 -9.58 -1.34 -5.67
N VAL A 147 -8.40 -1.93 -5.54
CA VAL A 147 -8.20 -3.39 -5.54
C VAL A 147 -8.74 -3.97 -4.24
N LEU A 148 -8.34 -3.41 -3.09
CA LEU A 148 -8.87 -3.76 -1.77
C LEU A 148 -9.34 -2.49 -1.03
N PRO A 149 -10.53 -1.96 -1.37
CA PRO A 149 -11.03 -0.73 -0.78
C PRO A 149 -11.06 -0.79 0.75
N PHE A 150 -10.61 0.29 1.39
CA PHE A 150 -10.53 0.36 2.86
C PHE A 150 -11.88 0.08 3.55
N LEU A 151 -13.01 0.35 2.88
CA LEU A 151 -14.35 0.05 3.38
C LEU A 151 -14.56 -1.46 3.61
N SER A 152 -14.05 -2.29 2.70
CA SER A 152 -14.10 -3.75 2.82
C SER A 152 -13.26 -4.21 4.00
N THR A 153 -12.04 -3.67 4.14
CA THR A 153 -11.15 -3.94 5.28
C THR A 153 -11.75 -3.49 6.60
N GLN A 154 -12.39 -2.32 6.63
CA GLN A 154 -13.05 -1.78 7.82
C GLN A 154 -14.23 -2.67 8.25
N ALA A 155 -15.05 -3.12 7.29
CA ALA A 155 -16.15 -4.05 7.58
C ALA A 155 -15.62 -5.38 8.13
N TRP A 156 -14.53 -5.90 7.56
CA TRP A 156 -13.84 -7.09 8.06
C TRP A 156 -13.33 -6.88 9.49
N VAL A 157 -12.56 -5.83 9.76
CA VAL A 157 -12.05 -5.51 11.11
C VAL A 157 -13.17 -5.39 12.14
N ARG A 158 -14.25 -4.67 11.78
CA ARG A 158 -15.42 -4.53 12.66
C ARG A 158 -16.08 -5.86 12.99
N SER A 159 -16.02 -6.86 12.10
CA SER A 159 -16.57 -8.20 12.35
C SER A 159 -15.73 -9.07 13.31
N LEU A 160 -14.54 -8.59 13.70
CA LEU A 160 -13.61 -9.28 14.60
C LEU A 160 -13.60 -8.74 16.03
N SER A 161 -14.40 -7.71 16.33
CA SER A 161 -14.42 -7.08 17.65
C SER A 161 -15.83 -6.69 18.09
N ASP A 162 -16.05 -6.68 19.39
CA ASP A 162 -17.38 -6.48 19.98
C ASP A 162 -17.73 -5.00 20.19
N HIS A 163 -16.73 -4.13 20.38
CA HIS A 163 -16.94 -2.71 20.65
C HIS A 163 -15.74 -1.83 20.28
N ILE A 164 -16.01 -0.53 20.12
CA ILE A 164 -15.03 0.53 19.85
C ILE A 164 -14.57 1.12 21.19
N VAL A 165 -13.27 1.38 21.34
CA VAL A 165 -12.67 2.03 22.52
C VAL A 165 -12.13 3.43 22.24
N ASP A 166 -11.76 3.72 20.99
CA ASP A 166 -11.40 5.05 20.51
C ASP A 166 -12.09 5.26 19.17
N ASP A 167 -13.04 6.20 19.13
CA ASP A 167 -13.94 6.40 17.98
C ASP A 167 -13.22 6.97 16.76
N TRP A 168 -13.85 6.82 15.60
CA TRP A 168 -13.33 7.24 14.31
C TRP A 168 -12.89 8.70 14.33
N ARG A 169 -11.58 8.92 14.19
CA ARG A 169 -10.99 10.26 14.24
C ARG A 169 -9.81 10.41 13.30
N ALA A 170 -9.54 11.64 12.91
CA ALA A 170 -8.35 11.94 12.12
C ALA A 170 -7.08 11.69 12.94
N TRP A 171 -6.06 11.13 12.30
CA TRP A 171 -4.69 11.18 12.80
C TRP A 171 -3.87 12.11 11.93
N HIS A 172 -2.86 12.74 12.53
CA HIS A 172 -2.19 13.86 11.90
C HIS A 172 -0.69 13.64 11.75
N LEU A 173 -0.13 14.27 10.73
CA LEU A 173 1.30 14.44 10.50
C LEU A 173 1.50 15.87 9.97
N ASP A 174 2.46 16.59 10.55
CA ASP A 174 2.81 17.97 10.15
C ASP A 174 1.62 18.94 10.06
N GLY A 175 0.73 18.89 11.05
CA GLY A 175 -0.44 19.78 11.12
C GLY A 175 -1.55 19.45 10.13
N GLN A 176 -1.45 18.35 9.36
CA GLN A 176 -2.45 17.93 8.39
C GLN A 176 -3.01 16.55 8.73
N SER A 177 -4.25 16.29 8.34
CA SER A 177 -4.80 14.94 8.41
C SER A 177 -4.02 14.01 7.48
N ALA A 178 -3.46 12.96 8.06
CA ALA A 178 -2.75 11.92 7.34
C ALA A 178 -3.63 10.68 7.09
N GLY A 179 -4.86 10.69 7.62
CA GLY A 179 -5.88 9.67 7.45
C GLY A 179 -6.79 9.60 8.68
N PHE A 180 -7.52 8.50 8.83
CA PHE A 180 -8.43 8.28 9.94
C PHE A 180 -8.09 6.99 10.68
N THR A 181 -8.47 6.89 11.94
CA THR A 181 -8.20 5.72 12.77
C THR A 181 -9.32 5.46 13.76
N VAL A 182 -9.46 4.19 14.14
CA VAL A 182 -10.38 3.68 15.16
C VAL A 182 -9.69 2.54 15.89
N THR A 183 -9.88 2.46 17.20
CA THR A 183 -9.36 1.38 18.03
C THR A 183 -10.51 0.59 18.65
N TYR A 184 -10.36 -0.74 18.67
CA TYR A 184 -11.35 -1.69 19.16
C TYR A 184 -10.91 -2.38 20.46
N GLY A 185 -11.87 -2.96 21.19
CA GLY A 185 -11.66 -3.54 22.52
C GLY A 185 -10.68 -4.73 22.58
N ASN A 186 -10.39 -5.36 21.46
CA ASN A 186 -9.43 -6.47 21.31
C ASN A 186 -8.00 -6.01 20.95
N ASN A 187 -7.64 -4.76 21.29
CA ASN A 187 -6.32 -4.17 21.01
C ASN A 187 -5.97 -4.10 19.51
N MET A 188 -7.01 -4.09 18.66
CA MET A 188 -6.90 -3.91 17.22
C MET A 188 -7.12 -2.44 16.87
N THR A 189 -6.21 -1.88 16.09
CA THR A 189 -6.33 -0.53 15.53
C THR A 189 -6.46 -0.63 14.02
N PHE A 190 -7.46 0.03 13.45
CA PHE A 190 -7.56 0.24 12.02
C PHE A 190 -7.18 1.68 11.68
N ALA A 191 -6.42 1.87 10.60
CA ALA A 191 -6.05 3.19 10.12
C ALA A 191 -6.14 3.27 8.58
N THR A 192 -6.68 4.37 8.07
CA THR A 192 -6.49 4.74 6.67
C THR A 192 -5.26 5.62 6.53
N VAL A 193 -4.60 5.56 5.38
CA VAL A 193 -3.56 6.50 4.98
C VAL A 193 -4.08 7.31 3.81
N LYS A 194 -4.26 8.62 4.05
CA LYS A 194 -4.80 9.56 3.07
C LYS A 194 -3.88 9.62 1.84
N GLY A 195 -4.44 9.51 0.63
CA GLY A 195 -3.69 9.50 -0.62
C GLY A 195 -2.83 8.26 -0.82
N GLY A 196 -3.07 7.20 -0.05
CA GLY A 196 -2.38 5.92 -0.21
C GLY A 196 -3.10 5.01 -1.21
N GLY A 197 -2.33 4.30 -2.02
CA GLY A 197 -2.83 3.21 -2.88
C GLY A 197 -2.69 1.84 -2.22
N HIS A 198 -2.68 0.79 -3.03
CA HIS A 198 -2.58 -0.61 -2.59
C HIS A 198 -1.27 -0.88 -1.84
N THR A 199 -0.14 -0.49 -2.43
CA THR A 199 1.19 -0.50 -1.82
C THR A 199 1.44 0.82 -1.09
N VAL A 200 0.68 1.07 -0.02
CA VAL A 200 0.62 2.37 0.69
C VAL A 200 1.99 3.07 0.88
N PRO A 201 3.09 2.39 1.30
CA PRO A 201 4.39 3.03 1.47
C PRO A 201 5.03 3.56 0.18
N GLU A 202 4.69 3.02 -1.00
CA GLU A 202 5.17 3.52 -2.29
C GLU A 202 4.54 4.87 -2.63
N TYR A 203 3.27 5.08 -2.25
CA TYR A 203 2.52 6.30 -2.52
C TYR A 203 2.69 7.37 -1.42
N GLN A 204 2.78 6.94 -0.16
CA GLN A 204 2.78 7.83 1.01
C GLN A 204 3.85 7.40 2.04
N PRO A 205 5.15 7.43 1.68
CA PRO A 205 6.24 6.89 2.51
C PRO A 205 6.33 7.56 3.88
N GLU A 206 6.24 8.89 3.94
CA GLU A 206 6.35 9.66 5.20
C GLU A 206 5.20 9.34 6.17
N ARG A 207 3.96 9.26 5.65
CA ARG A 207 2.77 8.90 6.44
C ARG A 207 2.85 7.47 6.96
N CYS A 208 3.25 6.53 6.09
CA CYS A 208 3.43 5.14 6.47
C CYS A 208 4.52 4.96 7.52
N PHE A 209 5.66 5.63 7.35
CA PHE A 209 6.74 5.60 8.32
C PHE A 209 6.27 6.14 9.68
N ALA A 210 5.64 7.31 9.70
CA ALA A 210 5.12 7.90 10.94
C ALA A 210 4.09 6.99 11.65
N MET A 211 3.17 6.37 10.89
CA MET A 211 2.21 5.40 11.41
C MET A 211 2.92 4.19 12.02
N PHE A 212 3.86 3.59 11.28
CA PHE A 212 4.62 2.43 11.73
C PHE A 212 5.45 2.73 12.97
N SER A 213 6.22 3.83 12.98
CA SER A 213 7.02 4.27 14.13
C SER A 213 6.17 4.47 15.38
N ARG A 214 5.03 5.16 15.26
CA ARG A 214 4.11 5.36 16.40
C ARG A 214 3.55 4.04 16.91
N TRP A 215 3.23 3.11 16.01
CA TRP A 215 2.77 1.78 16.40
C TRP A 215 3.87 1.02 17.14
N ILE A 216 5.08 0.84 16.60
CA ILE A 216 6.13 0.05 17.28
C ILE A 216 6.59 0.66 18.61
N SER A 217 6.58 1.99 18.76
CA SER A 217 7.00 2.66 20.01
C SER A 217 5.99 2.57 21.15
N ASN A 218 4.87 1.86 20.96
CA ASN A 218 3.76 1.79 21.92
C ASN A 218 3.19 3.18 22.31
N SER A 219 3.39 4.17 21.44
CA SER A 219 2.74 5.46 21.54
C SER A 219 1.27 5.22 21.23
N SER A 220 0.47 5.06 22.29
CA SER A 220 -0.94 4.66 22.27
C SER A 220 -1.89 5.59 21.51
N LYS A 221 -1.37 6.60 20.83
CA LYS A 221 -2.15 7.57 20.09
C LYS A 221 -1.41 7.86 18.79
N LEU A 222 -1.99 7.45 17.66
CA LEU A 222 -1.90 8.25 16.45
C LEU A 222 -2.55 9.61 16.81
N GLN A 223 -1.80 10.52 17.44
CA GLN A 223 -2.36 11.64 18.21
C GLN A 223 -3.24 12.56 17.32
N ALA A 224 -4.34 13.04 17.90
CA ALA A 224 -4.98 14.27 17.48
C ALA A 224 -4.10 15.43 17.97
N ILE A 225 -3.69 16.32 17.07
CA ILE A 225 -2.86 17.47 17.46
C ILE A 225 -3.69 18.40 18.34
N HIS A 226 -3.35 18.45 19.63
CA HIS A 226 -3.50 19.65 20.41
C HIS A 226 -2.27 19.90 21.28
N GLU A 227 -1.08 19.84 20.66
CA GLU A 227 0.10 20.48 21.23
C GLU A 227 0.25 21.85 20.54
N ARG A 228 -0.24 22.87 21.23
CA ARG A 228 0.20 24.24 20.98
C ARG A 228 1.72 24.25 21.11
N LEU A 229 2.41 24.74 20.10
CA LEU A 229 3.82 25.12 20.18
C LEU A 229 3.99 26.07 21.38
N VAL A 230 4.44 25.53 22.51
CA VAL A 230 5.02 26.36 23.57
C VAL A 230 6.42 26.68 23.09
N VAL A 231 6.55 27.82 22.41
CA VAL A 231 7.87 28.41 22.14
C VAL A 231 8.47 28.76 23.50
N PRO A 232 9.61 28.17 23.91
CA PRO A 232 10.27 28.59 25.14
C PRO A 232 10.67 30.05 24.98
N ALA A 233 10.25 30.90 25.92
CA ALA A 233 10.64 32.30 25.94
C ALA A 233 12.17 32.41 25.96
N GLY A 234 12.74 32.71 24.79
CA GLY A 234 14.15 33.02 24.64
C GLY A 234 14.49 34.27 25.45
N LYS A 235 15.50 34.15 26.31
CA LYS A 235 16.09 35.24 27.08
C LYS A 235 16.38 36.43 26.17
N VAL A 236 15.80 37.58 26.51
CA VAL A 236 16.17 38.88 25.96
C VAL A 236 17.63 39.16 26.35
N LEU A 237 18.54 39.12 25.36
CA LEU A 237 19.85 39.72 25.51
C LEU A 237 19.67 41.24 25.43
N SER A 238 19.75 41.91 26.58
CA SER A 238 19.75 43.37 26.65
C SER A 238 20.99 43.91 25.93
N ARG A 239 20.83 44.45 24.72
CA ARG A 239 21.85 45.32 24.13
C ARG A 239 21.79 46.67 24.84
N ARG A 240 22.83 46.98 25.61
CA ARG A 240 23.11 48.34 26.10
C ARG A 240 23.20 49.28 24.89
N ARG A 241 22.45 50.39 24.89
CA ARG A 241 22.75 51.54 24.03
C ARG A 241 23.95 52.28 24.60
N PRO A 242 24.90 52.76 23.78
CA PRO A 242 25.87 53.76 24.23
C PRO A 242 25.19 55.12 24.34
N SER A 243 25.49 55.82 25.42
CA SER A 243 25.14 57.21 25.67
C SER A 243 25.93 58.12 24.72
N THR A 244 25.26 59.06 24.05
CA THR A 244 25.90 60.30 23.61
C THR A 244 24.88 61.41 23.45
N ILE A 245 25.16 62.49 24.21
CA ILE A 245 24.64 63.87 24.23
C ILE A 245 23.21 64.04 24.73
#